data_AF-A0A7S6WQU2-F1
#
_entry.id   AF-A0A7S6WQU2-F1
#
_cell.length_a   1.000
_cell.length_b   1.000
_cell.length_c   1.000
_cell.angle_alpha   90.00
_cell.angle_beta   90.00
_cell.angle_gamma   90.00
#
_symmetry.space_group_name_H-M   'P 1'
#
loop_
_entity.id
_entity.type
_entity.pdbx_description
1 polymer ?
#
loop_
_entity_poly.entity_id
_entity_poly.type
_entity_poly.pdbx_seq_one_letter_code
_entity_poly.pdbx_strand_id
1 'polypeptide(L)'
;MKVNHKLKEEINDILSEWNPLDVPAFIASVEYTAYIESIIKAGESIDLLRKYFINLIIEQLGLSYDPSNIEQKNSLEDVIEKVMTVLLENEKLYK
;
A
#
# COMPACT_ATOMS: atom_id res chain seq x y z
N MET A 1 18.38 -8.71 2.12
CA MET A 1 17.16 -9.29 2.71
C MET A 1 16.42 -10.06 1.62
N LYS A 2 16.15 -11.36 1.79
CA LYS A 2 15.14 -12.02 0.96
C LYS A 2 13.80 -11.47 1.44
N VAL A 3 13.23 -10.50 0.74
CA VAL A 3 11.85 -10.08 1.00
C VAL A 3 10.99 -11.33 0.87
N ASN A 4 10.28 -11.69 1.95
CA ASN A 4 9.47 -12.90 2.00
C ASN A 4 8.38 -12.83 0.93
N HIS A 5 8.24 -13.87 0.10
CA HIS A 5 7.19 -13.96 -0.91
C HIS A 5 5.80 -13.72 -0.30
N LYS A 6 5.58 -14.28 0.90
CA LYS A 6 4.33 -14.12 1.66
C LYS A 6 4.04 -12.66 2.03
N LEU A 7 5.07 -11.91 2.43
CA LEU A 7 4.93 -10.49 2.74
C LEU A 7 4.47 -9.70 1.52
N LYS A 8 5.04 -10.00 0.35
CA LYS A 8 4.65 -9.34 -0.89
C LYS A 8 3.21 -9.67 -1.28
N GLU A 9 2.82 -10.94 -1.15
CA GLU A 9 1.44 -11.37 -1.40
C GLU A 9 0.45 -10.65 -0.48
N GLU A 10 0.70 -10.61 0.83
CA GLU A 10 -0.18 -9.93 1.79
C GLU A 10 -0.33 -8.43 1.49
N ILE A 11 0.76 -7.74 1.14
CA ILE A 11 0.69 -6.33 0.72
C ILE A 11 -0.10 -6.20 -0.59
N ASN A 12 0.15 -7.07 -1.57
CA ASN A 12 -0.56 -7.04 -2.84
C ASN A 12 -2.07 -7.24 -2.67
N ASP A 13 -2.47 -8.14 -1.79
CA ASP A 13 -3.88 -8.42 -1.49
C ASP A 13 -4.55 -7.16 -0.90
N ILE A 14 -3.91 -6.47 0.05
CA ILE A 14 -4.40 -5.21 0.60
C ILE A 14 -4.59 -4.15 -0.50
N LEU A 15 -3.62 -4.01 -1.40
CA LEU A 15 -3.69 -3.04 -2.51
C LEU A 15 -4.77 -3.42 -3.53
N SER A 16 -4.92 -4.71 -3.81
CA SER A 16 -5.93 -5.24 -4.74
C SER A 16 -7.35 -5.11 -4.19
N GLU A 17 -7.53 -5.16 -2.86
CA GLU A 17 -8.80 -4.85 -2.21
C GLU A 17 -9.11 -3.36 -2.22
N TRP A 18 -8.09 -2.51 -2.03
CA TRP A 18 -8.26 -1.06 -2.06
C TRP A 18 -8.60 -0.54 -3.46
N ASN A 19 -7.89 -1.04 -4.48
CA ASN A 19 -8.14 -0.83 -5.89
C ASN A 19 -8.58 0.59 -6.29
N PRO A 20 -7.74 1.62 -6.06
CA PRO A 20 -8.10 3.01 -6.34
C PRO A 20 -8.36 3.30 -7.83
N LEU A 21 -7.94 2.41 -8.73
CA LEU A 21 -8.20 2.52 -10.17
C LEU A 21 -9.56 1.94 -10.59
N ASP A 22 -10.28 1.29 -9.67
CA ASP A 22 -11.55 0.59 -9.93
C ASP A 22 -11.46 -0.38 -11.12
N VAL A 23 -10.32 -1.06 -11.27
CA VAL A 23 -10.12 -2.06 -12.32
C VAL A 23 -10.71 -3.40 -11.90
N PRO A 24 -11.10 -4.28 -12.84
CA PRO A 24 -11.55 -5.63 -12.50
C PRO A 24 -10.56 -6.39 -11.60
N ALA A 25 -11.07 -7.23 -10.70
CA ALA A 25 -10.25 -7.95 -9.71
C ALA A 25 -9.05 -8.72 -10.32
N PHE A 26 -9.21 -9.31 -11.51
CA PHE A 26 -8.13 -10.01 -12.19
C PHE A 26 -6.99 -9.08 -12.63
N ILE A 27 -7.29 -7.81 -12.93
CA ILE A 27 -6.29 -6.77 -13.21
C ILE A 27 -5.67 -6.30 -11.90
N ALA A 28 -6.51 -5.95 -10.90
CA ALA A 28 -6.06 -5.50 -9.58
C ALA A 28 -5.03 -6.45 -8.96
N SER A 29 -5.23 -7.77 -9.11
CA SER A 29 -4.35 -8.81 -8.57
C SER A 29 -2.89 -8.75 -9.04
N VAL A 30 -2.59 -8.08 -10.14
CA VAL A 30 -1.23 -7.94 -10.68
C VAL A 30 -0.77 -6.48 -10.78
N GLU A 31 -1.72 -5.54 -10.91
CA GLU A 31 -1.46 -4.12 -11.15
C GLU A 31 -0.53 -3.52 -10.10
N TYR A 32 -0.76 -3.84 -8.83
CA TYR A 32 -0.07 -3.18 -7.73
C TYR A 32 1.28 -3.80 -7.34
N THR A 33 1.63 -4.92 -7.96
CA THR A 33 2.85 -5.68 -7.64
C THR A 33 4.14 -4.87 -7.84
N ALA A 34 4.13 -3.93 -8.80
CA ALA A 34 5.26 -3.06 -9.11
C ALA A 34 5.63 -2.11 -7.97
N TYR A 35 4.70 -1.79 -7.07
CA TYR A 35 4.88 -0.79 -6.01
C TYR A 35 5.38 -1.39 -4.69
N ILE A 36 5.22 -2.70 -4.50
CA ILE A 36 5.45 -3.41 -3.24
C ILE A 36 6.85 -3.16 -2.67
N GLU A 37 7.89 -3.23 -3.50
CA GLU A 37 9.27 -3.01 -3.05
C GLU A 37 9.49 -1.60 -2.48
N SER A 38 8.80 -0.60 -3.03
CA SER A 38 8.90 0.77 -2.55
C SER A 38 8.06 0.99 -1.30
N ILE A 39 6.90 0.33 -1.20
CA ILE A 39 6.05 0.31 0.00
C ILE A 39 6.80 -0.26 1.19
N ILE A 40 7.48 -1.40 1.01
CA ILE A 40 8.28 -2.03 2.06
C ILE A 40 9.38 -1.09 2.56
N LYS A 41 10.07 -0.39 1.64
CA LYS A 41 11.10 0.61 2.02
C LYS A 41 10.52 1.83 2.74
N ALA A 42 9.34 2.28 2.34
CA ALA A 42 8.66 3.40 3.01
C ALA A 42 8.09 3.01 4.39
N GLY A 43 7.92 1.72 4.63
CA GLY A 43 7.40 1.10 5.85
C GLY A 43 8.20 1.35 7.14
N GLU A 44 9.37 1.99 7.06
CA GLU A 44 10.17 2.38 8.23
C GLU A 44 9.45 3.39 9.14
N SER A 45 8.48 4.12 8.61
CA SER A 45 7.67 5.08 9.36
C SER A 45 6.30 5.26 8.73
N ILE A 46 5.27 5.45 9.58
CA ILE A 46 3.90 5.73 9.13
C ILE A 46 3.82 7.01 8.27
N ASP A 47 4.65 8.02 8.57
CA ASP A 47 4.65 9.28 7.82
C ASP A 47 5.28 9.13 6.43
N LEU A 48 6.34 8.32 6.32
CA LEU A 48 6.96 7.99 5.04
C LEU A 48 6.02 7.14 4.18
N LEU A 49 5.35 6.16 4.80
CA LEU A 49 4.37 5.33 4.12
C LEU A 49 3.19 6.16 3.62
N ARG A 50 2.63 7.06 4.44
CA ARG A 50 1.57 7.97 4.03
C ARG A 50 1.98 8.85 2.86
N LYS A 51 3.15 9.47 2.94
CA LYS A 51 3.69 10.30 1.85
C LYS A 51 3.87 9.47 0.57
N TYR A 52 4.33 8.23 0.68
CA TYR A 52 4.48 7.34 -0.45
C TYR A 52 3.12 7.05 -1.12
N PHE A 53 2.09 6.70 -0.35
CA PHE A 53 0.77 6.42 -0.92
C PHE A 53 0.11 7.65 -1.57
N ILE A 54 0.25 8.84 -0.98
CA ILE A 54 -0.25 10.08 -1.62
C ILE A 54 0.44 10.30 -2.97
N ASN A 55 1.76 10.12 -3.03
CA ASN A 55 2.52 10.22 -4.28
C ASN A 55 2.16 9.11 -5.27
N LEU A 56 1.87 7.89 -4.80
CA LEU A 56 1.41 6.79 -5.65
C LEU A 56 0.10 7.18 -6.35
N ILE A 57 -0.89 7.66 -5.59
CA ILE A 57 -2.19 8.10 -6.13
C ILE A 57 -2.00 9.17 -7.20
N ILE A 58 -1.23 10.22 -6.89
CA ILE A 58 -1.10 11.40 -7.76
C ILE A 58 -0.19 11.13 -8.96
N GLU A 59 1.02 10.65 -8.72
CA GLU A 59 2.09 10.64 -9.73
C GLU A 59 2.15 9.35 -10.53
N GLN A 60 1.76 8.22 -9.94
CA GLN A 60 1.86 6.91 -10.60
C GLN A 60 0.52 6.47 -11.19
N LEU A 61 -0.57 6.69 -10.44
CA LEU A 61 -1.91 6.32 -10.87
C LEU A 61 -2.63 7.46 -11.62
N GLY A 62 -2.12 8.69 -11.55
CA GLY A 62 -2.70 9.85 -12.23
C GLY A 62 -4.07 10.28 -11.66
N LEU A 63 -4.35 9.92 -10.42
CA LEU A 63 -5.60 10.23 -9.72
C LEU A 63 -5.46 11.52 -8.90
N SER A 64 -6.58 12.14 -8.56
CA SER A 64 -6.59 13.26 -7.62
C SER A 64 -6.70 12.75 -6.17
N TYR A 65 -6.04 13.45 -5.25
CA TYR A 65 -6.19 13.25 -3.82
C TYR A 65 -6.50 14.59 -3.14
N ASP A 66 -7.63 14.67 -2.44
CA ASP A 66 -8.01 15.82 -1.62
C ASP A 66 -7.93 15.44 -0.14
N PRO A 67 -6.96 15.98 0.63
CA PRO A 67 -6.84 15.70 2.07
C PRO A 67 -8.02 16.23 2.91
N SER A 68 -8.86 17.11 2.34
CA SER A 68 -10.08 17.61 2.98
C SER A 68 -11.27 16.68 2.75
N ASN A 69 -11.18 15.78 1.77
CA ASN A 69 -12.19 14.76 1.54
C ASN A 69 -12.02 13.63 2.56
N ILE A 70 -12.96 13.56 3.50
CA ILE A 70 -12.92 12.60 4.62
C ILE A 70 -12.96 11.15 4.12
N GLU A 71 -13.68 10.86 3.04
CA GLU A 71 -13.78 9.51 2.48
C GLU A 71 -12.44 9.05 1.91
N GLN A 72 -11.81 9.89 1.09
CA GLN A 72 -10.49 9.60 0.53
C GLN A 72 -9.44 9.47 1.63
N LYS A 73 -9.47 10.37 2.61
CA LYS A 73 -8.55 10.33 3.75
C LYS A 73 -8.72 9.04 4.55
N ASN A 74 -9.94 8.67 4.94
CA ASN A 74 -10.18 7.46 5.72
C ASN A 74 -9.78 6.21 4.94
N SER A 75 -10.16 6.12 3.66
CA SER A 75 -9.76 5.01 2.79
C SER A 75 -8.24 4.85 2.73
N LEU A 76 -7.51 5.96 2.59
CA LEU A 76 -6.05 5.95 2.56
C LEU A 76 -5.43 5.54 3.91
N GLU A 77 -5.91 6.09 5.03
CA GLU A 77 -5.39 5.74 6.36
C GLU A 77 -5.65 4.26 6.70
N ASP A 78 -6.81 3.71 6.34
CA ASP A 78 -7.14 2.30 6.55
C ASP A 78 -6.14 1.39 5.82
N VAL A 79 -5.77 1.74 4.59
CA VAL A 79 -4.78 0.98 3.79
C VAL A 79 -3.38 1.09 4.40
N ILE A 80 -2.98 2.29 4.82
CA ILE A 80 -1.69 2.52 5.49
C ILE A 80 -1.60 1.68 6.77
N GLU A 81 -2.66 1.63 7.58
CA GLU A 81 -2.70 0.86 8.83
C GLU A 81 -2.58 -0.65 8.56
N LYS A 82 -3.33 -1.18 7.58
CA LYS A 82 -3.25 -2.59 7.18
C LYS A 82 -1.82 -2.95 6.73
N VAL A 83 -1.23 -2.14 5.86
CA VAL A 83 0.13 -2.39 5.34
C VAL A 83 1.17 -2.28 6.46
N MET A 84 1.07 -1.28 7.33
CA MET A 84 1.97 -1.12 8.47
C MET A 84 1.90 -2.31 9.43
N THR A 85 0.70 -2.84 9.69
CA THR A 85 0.51 -4.02 10.54
C THR A 85 1.25 -5.22 9.97
N VAL A 86 1.05 -5.51 8.68
CA VAL A 86 1.72 -6.62 7.99
C VAL A 86 3.25 -6.48 8.03
N LEU A 87 3.77 -5.28 7.83
CA LEU A 87 5.21 -5.01 7.90
C LEU A 87 5.77 -5.25 9.32
N LEU A 88 5.09 -4.76 10.36
CA LEU A 88 5.51 -4.93 11.75
C LEU A 88 5.43 -6.40 12.22
N GLU A 89 4.42 -7.15 11.78
CA GLU A 89 4.32 -8.58 12.03
C GLU A 89 5.47 -9.34 11.37
N ASN A 90 5.82 -8.98 10.14
CA ASN A 90 6.95 -9.58 9.45
C ASN A 90 8.28 -9.31 10.16
N GLU A 91 8.53 -8.09 10.64
CA GLU A 91 9.74 -7.78 11.41
C GLU A 91 9.85 -8.60 12.70
N LYS A 92 8.74 -8.84 13.40
CA LYS A 92 8.71 -9.64 14.64
C LYS A 92 9.04 -11.11 14.40
N LEU A 93 8.74 -11.65 13.21
CA LEU A 93 9.02 -13.05 12.87
C LEU A 93 10.50 -13.33 12.59
N TYR A 94 11.32 -12.29 12.38
CA TYR A 94 12.74 -12.40 12.03
C TYR A 94 13.69 -11.70 13.01
N LYS A 95 13.18 -11.20 14.14
CA LYS A 95 13.95 -10.75 15.31
C LYS A 95 14.08 -11.88 16.32
#